data_AF-A0A9P7FQC3-F1
#
_entry.id   AF-A0A9P7FQC3-F1
#
_cell.length_a   1.000
_cell.length_b   1.000
_cell.length_c   1.000
_cell.angle_alpha   90.00
_cell.angle_beta   90.00
_cell.angle_gamma   90.00
#
_symmetry.space_group_name_H-M   'P 1'
#
loop_
_entity.id
_entity.type
_entity.pdbx_description
1 polymer ?
#
loop_
_entity_poly.entity_id
_entity_poly.type
_entity_poly.pdbx_seq_one_letter_code
_entity_poly.pdbx_strand_id
1 'polypeptide(L)'
;MASASAQGRKDTAILHRTPWTPPVAKGSEGIYIELEDGRSIIDAMGGAAVTCIGNSHPQVIQAIKDQLDKVSYVYNMQLSNEPAEELAKNLVANSKGAFDLVGFTSGGTMEV
;
A
#
# COMPACT_ATOMS: atom_id res chain seq x y z
N MET A 1 -17.97 26.71 22.77
CA MET A 1 -17.31 25.52 23.35
C MET A 1 -18.19 24.31 23.07
N ALA A 2 -18.01 23.65 21.92
CA ALA A 2 -18.68 22.39 21.65
C ALA A 2 -17.85 21.27 22.30
N SER A 3 -18.44 20.55 23.25
CA SER A 3 -17.79 19.47 23.96
C SER A 3 -17.41 18.36 22.98
N ALA A 4 -16.13 18.03 22.93
CA ALA A 4 -15.67 16.77 22.37
C ALA A 4 -16.25 15.66 23.26
N SER A 5 -17.36 15.04 22.84
CA SER A 5 -17.82 13.82 23.46
C SER A 5 -16.70 12.80 23.32
N ALA A 6 -16.14 12.36 24.44
CA ALA A 6 -15.21 11.25 24.48
C ALA A 6 -15.94 10.00 23.99
N GLN A 7 -15.88 9.75 22.67
CA GLN A 7 -16.27 8.47 22.10
C GLN A 7 -15.46 7.42 22.85
N GLY A 8 -16.15 6.55 23.61
CA GLY A 8 -15.53 5.52 24.44
C GLY A 8 -14.48 4.76 23.62
N ARG A 9 -13.31 4.54 24.22
CA ARG A 9 -12.19 3.84 23.60
C ARG A 9 -12.73 2.53 23.03
N LYS A 10 -12.81 2.40 21.70
CA LYS A 10 -13.13 1.10 21.10
C LYS A 10 -12.07 0.13 21.58
N ASP A 11 -12.50 -1.03 22.08
CA ASP A 11 -11.58 -2.09 22.45
C ASP A 11 -10.73 -2.43 21.22
N THR A 12 -9.43 -2.16 21.33
CA THR A 12 -8.47 -2.31 20.25
C THR A 12 -7.20 -2.90 20.81
N ALA A 13 -6.68 -3.92 20.12
CA ALA A 13 -5.37 -4.48 20.39
C ALA A 13 -4.25 -3.71 19.65
N ILE A 14 -4.60 -2.65 18.91
CA ILE A 14 -3.64 -1.86 18.12
C ILE A 14 -3.05 -0.75 18.98
N LEU A 15 -1.72 -0.70 19.03
CA LEU A 15 -0.99 0.47 19.50
C LEU A 15 -1.06 1.59 18.45
N HIS A 16 -2.03 2.48 18.57
CA HIS A 16 -2.18 3.60 17.64
C HIS A 16 -1.04 4.63 17.77
N ARG A 17 -0.66 5.23 16.64
CA ARG A 17 0.35 6.31 16.58
C ARG A 17 -0.21 7.67 17.01
N THR A 18 -1.51 7.76 17.26
CA THR A 18 -2.24 8.95 17.67
C THR A 18 -2.78 8.78 19.09
N PRO A 19 -2.98 9.85 19.86
CA PRO A 19 -3.54 9.76 21.21
C PRO A 19 -5.04 9.43 21.25
N TRP A 20 -5.73 9.41 20.09
CA TRP A 20 -7.12 8.97 19.94
C TRP A 20 -7.20 7.69 19.10
N THR A 21 -8.34 7.00 19.19
CA THR A 21 -8.67 5.87 18.32
C THR A 21 -9.17 6.39 16.97
N PRO A 22 -8.46 6.14 15.85
CA PRO A 22 -8.90 6.56 14.53
C PRO A 22 -10.12 5.76 14.05
N PRO A 23 -10.94 6.30 13.12
CA PRO A 23 -12.00 5.54 12.45
C PRO A 23 -11.45 4.35 11.67
N VAL A 24 -12.20 3.26 11.61
CA VAL A 24 -11.83 2.08 10.80
C VAL A 24 -12.32 2.26 9.36
N ALA A 25 -11.41 2.11 8.38
CA ALA A 25 -11.76 2.01 6.97
C ALA A 25 -12.30 0.60 6.66
N LYS A 26 -13.43 0.53 5.95
CA LYS A 26 -14.12 -0.72 5.57
C LYS A 26 -13.94 -1.08 4.09
N GLY A 27 -13.70 -0.08 3.25
CA GLY A 27 -13.50 -0.25 1.82
C GLY A 27 -12.84 0.96 1.20
N SER A 28 -12.37 0.80 -0.03
CA SER A 28 -11.83 1.91 -0.81
C SER A 28 -11.92 1.60 -2.31
N GLU A 29 -12.21 2.63 -3.10
CA GLU A 29 -12.28 2.57 -4.56
C GLU A 29 -11.87 3.93 -5.14
N GLY A 30 -10.83 3.92 -5.99
CA GLY A 30 -10.28 5.14 -6.56
C GLY A 30 -9.79 6.09 -5.46
N ILE A 31 -10.36 7.29 -5.40
CA ILE A 31 -10.02 8.31 -4.38
C ILE A 31 -10.90 8.24 -3.13
N TYR A 32 -11.86 7.30 -3.06
CA TYR A 32 -12.81 7.23 -1.97
C TYR A 32 -12.43 6.14 -0.97
N ILE A 33 -12.59 6.44 0.31
CA ILE A 33 -12.45 5.50 1.42
C ILE A 33 -13.77 5.50 2.20
N GLU A 34 -14.36 4.32 2.35
CA GLU A 34 -15.55 4.11 3.16
C GLU A 34 -15.16 3.77 4.60
N LEU A 35 -15.76 4.48 5.56
CA LEU A 35 -15.56 4.26 6.99
C LEU A 35 -16.65 3.34 7.56
N GLU A 36 -16.34 2.69 8.67
CA GLU A 36 -17.26 1.82 9.40
C GLU A 36 -18.57 2.52 9.85
N ASP A 37 -18.55 3.84 10.00
CA ASP A 37 -19.72 4.65 10.36
C ASP A 37 -20.57 5.07 9.16
N GLY A 38 -20.23 4.57 7.97
CA GLY A 38 -20.94 4.83 6.71
C GLY A 38 -20.52 6.11 6.01
N ARG A 39 -19.60 6.90 6.57
CA ARG A 39 -19.05 8.07 5.87
C ARG A 39 -18.09 7.65 4.77
N SER A 40 -18.10 8.39 3.68
CA SER A 40 -17.08 8.31 2.63
C SER A 40 -16.19 9.54 2.69
N ILE A 41 -14.87 9.33 2.63
CA ILE A 41 -13.86 10.39 2.64
C ILE A 41 -13.06 10.36 1.34
N ILE A 42 -12.59 11.54 0.92
CA ILE A 42 -11.70 11.67 -0.25
C ILE A 42 -10.26 11.61 0.22
N ASP A 43 -9.50 10.70 -0.36
CA ASP A 43 -8.04 10.64 -0.27
C ASP A 43 -7.42 11.54 -1.34
N ALA A 44 -7.16 12.79 -0.97
CA ALA A 44 -6.59 13.80 -1.88
C ALA A 44 -5.06 13.69 -2.03
N MET A 45 -4.38 12.83 -1.25
CA MET A 45 -2.92 12.71 -1.25
C MET A 45 -2.42 11.33 -1.68
N GLY A 46 -3.31 10.35 -1.85
CA GLY A 46 -2.93 8.95 -2.01
C GLY A 46 -2.33 8.37 -0.72
N GLY A 47 -2.89 8.75 0.43
CA GLY A 47 -2.37 8.45 1.75
C GLY A 47 -1.06 9.20 2.02
N ALA A 48 0.03 8.45 2.17
CA ALA A 48 1.39 8.99 2.24
C ALA A 48 2.09 8.89 0.87
N ALA A 49 1.38 9.30 -0.20
CA ALA A 49 1.79 9.16 -1.60
C ALA A 49 2.02 7.69 -2.07
N VAL A 50 1.28 6.74 -1.51
CA VAL A 50 1.39 5.31 -1.83
C VAL A 50 0.39 4.89 -2.91
N THR A 51 -0.86 5.35 -2.82
CA THR A 51 -1.95 4.97 -3.74
C THR A 51 -2.03 5.94 -4.92
N CYS A 52 -0.92 6.13 -5.64
CA CYS A 52 -0.78 7.12 -6.72
C CYS A 52 -1.73 6.92 -7.91
N ILE A 53 -2.23 5.70 -8.13
CA ILE A 53 -3.22 5.34 -9.16
C ILE A 53 -4.62 5.10 -8.58
N GLY A 54 -4.85 5.50 -7.33
CA GLY A 54 -6.07 5.22 -6.59
C GLY A 54 -6.07 3.85 -5.90
N ASN A 55 -6.98 3.70 -4.95
CA ASN A 55 -7.20 2.46 -4.22
C ASN A 55 -7.95 1.43 -5.07
N SER A 56 -7.69 0.15 -4.80
CA SER A 56 -8.42 -0.99 -5.37
C SER A 56 -8.47 -1.03 -6.90
N HIS A 57 -7.38 -0.63 -7.56
CA HIS A 57 -7.31 -0.64 -9.02
C HIS A 57 -7.47 -2.07 -9.59
N PRO A 58 -8.47 -2.36 -10.45
CA PRO A 58 -8.81 -3.72 -10.86
C PRO A 58 -7.66 -4.51 -11.48
N GLN A 59 -6.84 -3.86 -12.30
CA GLN A 59 -5.68 -4.51 -12.93
C GLN A 59 -4.61 -4.92 -11.92
N VAL A 60 -4.39 -4.13 -10.86
CA VAL A 60 -3.40 -4.45 -9.82
C VAL A 60 -3.90 -5.60 -8.98
N ILE A 61 -5.18 -5.57 -8.59
CA ILE A 61 -5.81 -6.66 -7.85
C ILE A 61 -5.70 -7.97 -8.63
N GLN A 62 -5.98 -7.95 -9.94
CA GLN A 62 -5.90 -9.15 -10.77
C GLN A 62 -4.46 -9.66 -10.87
N ALA A 63 -3.48 -8.79 -11.14
CA ALA A 63 -2.07 -9.19 -11.22
C ALA A 63 -1.56 -9.81 -9.91
N ILE A 64 -1.97 -9.28 -8.75
CA ILE A 64 -1.64 -9.87 -7.44
C ILE A 64 -2.27 -11.26 -7.31
N LYS A 65 -3.55 -11.43 -7.63
CA LYS A 65 -4.25 -12.73 -7.56
C LYS A 65 -3.60 -13.77 -8.47
N ASP A 66 -3.33 -13.40 -9.72
CA ASP A 66 -2.69 -14.29 -10.69
C ASP A 66 -1.31 -14.74 -10.23
N GLN A 67 -0.54 -13.85 -9.59
CA GLN A 67 0.76 -14.21 -9.04
C GLN A 67 0.64 -15.12 -7.82
N LEU A 68 -0.35 -14.89 -6.94
CA LEU A 68 -0.59 -15.74 -5.77
C LEU A 68 -0.91 -17.19 -6.15
N ASP A 69 -1.61 -17.41 -7.26
CA ASP A 69 -1.91 -18.74 -7.78
C ASP A 69 -0.67 -19.46 -8.36
N LYS A 70 0.36 -18.70 -8.76
CA LYS A 70 1.61 -19.25 -9.29
C LYS A 70 2.65 -19.47 -8.19
N VAL A 71 3.07 -18.39 -7.55
CA VAL A 71 4.13 -18.35 -6.51
C VAL A 71 3.90 -17.13 -5.62
N SER A 72 3.55 -17.38 -4.35
CA SER A 72 3.30 -16.33 -3.36
C SER A 72 4.57 -15.76 -2.73
N TYR A 73 5.65 -16.55 -2.61
CA TYR A 73 6.90 -16.14 -1.98
C TYR A 73 8.08 -16.99 -2.43
N VAL A 74 9.26 -16.35 -2.60
CA VAL A 74 10.55 -17.01 -2.77
C VAL A 74 11.63 -16.29 -1.96
N TYR A 75 12.65 -17.03 -1.53
CA TYR A 75 13.81 -16.44 -0.86
C TYR A 75 14.80 -15.88 -1.89
N ASN A 76 14.87 -14.55 -1.97
CA ASN A 76 15.56 -13.82 -3.04
C ASN A 76 17.09 -13.93 -3.05
N MET A 77 17.72 -14.49 -2.00
CA MET A 77 19.16 -14.81 -2.07
C MET A 77 19.46 -16.09 -2.85
N GLN A 78 18.45 -16.93 -3.08
CA GLN A 78 18.62 -18.23 -3.73
C GLN A 78 17.83 -18.36 -5.04
N LEU A 79 16.68 -17.70 -5.12
CA LEU A 79 15.76 -17.83 -6.24
C LEU A 79 15.29 -16.44 -6.71
N SER A 80 15.12 -16.29 -8.01
CA SER A 80 14.43 -15.13 -8.60
C SER A 80 12.97 -15.47 -8.90
N ASN A 81 12.20 -14.48 -9.37
CA ASN A 81 10.84 -14.66 -9.86
C ASN A 81 10.57 -13.75 -11.07
N GLU A 82 9.65 -14.19 -11.95
CA GLU A 82 9.31 -13.52 -13.20
C GLU A 82 8.89 -12.04 -13.00
N PRO A 83 7.98 -11.68 -12.06
CA PRO A 83 7.62 -10.28 -11.84
C PRO A 83 8.81 -9.37 -11.48
N ALA A 84 9.74 -9.85 -10.65
CA ALA A 84 10.92 -9.07 -10.26
C ALA A 84 11.88 -8.85 -11.44
N GLU A 85 12.10 -9.87 -12.27
CA GLU A 85 12.93 -9.79 -13.47
C GLU A 85 12.35 -8.81 -14.51
N GLU A 86 11.04 -8.86 -14.73
CA GLU A 86 10.35 -7.96 -15.66
C GLU A 86 10.38 -6.51 -15.18
N LEU A 87 10.13 -6.29 -13.88
CA LEU A 87 10.17 -4.97 -13.29
C LEU A 87 11.59 -4.36 -13.35
N ALA A 88 12.62 -5.15 -13.03
CA ALA A 88 14.01 -4.68 -13.09
C ALA A 88 14.38 -4.21 -14.50
N LYS A 89 14.02 -4.98 -15.53
CA LYS A 89 14.24 -4.61 -16.95
C LYS A 89 13.51 -3.32 -17.31
N ASN A 90 12.25 -3.19 -16.87
CA ASN A 90 11.45 -2.00 -17.13
C ASN A 90 12.08 -0.75 -16.49
N LEU A 91 12.51 -0.83 -15.24
CA LEU A 91 13.15 0.28 -14.51
C LEU A 91 14.47 0.70 -15.16
N VAL A 92 15.35 -0.26 -15.48
CA VAL A 92 16.63 0.02 -16.15
C VAL A 92 16.39 0.68 -17.50
N ALA A 93 15.46 0.16 -18.32
CA ALA A 93 15.15 0.71 -19.63
C ALA A 93 14.62 2.16 -19.54
N ASN A 94 13.82 2.47 -18.52
CA ASN A 94 13.28 3.82 -18.32
C ASN A 94 14.22 4.79 -17.60
N SER A 95 15.38 4.32 -17.11
CA SER A 95 16.38 5.15 -16.44
C SER A 95 17.15 6.09 -17.36
N LYS A 96 17.01 5.94 -18.69
CA LYS A 96 17.77 6.69 -19.71
C LYS A 96 19.29 6.55 -19.55
N GLY A 97 19.75 5.36 -19.16
CA GLY A 97 21.17 5.05 -18.95
C GLY A 97 21.72 5.53 -17.60
N ALA A 98 20.86 5.94 -16.67
CA ALA A 98 21.30 6.33 -15.33
C ALA A 98 21.70 5.12 -14.47
N PHE A 99 21.11 3.94 -14.72
CA PHE A 99 21.32 2.74 -13.91
C PHE A 99 21.47 1.49 -14.77
N ASP A 100 22.35 0.57 -14.35
CA ASP A 100 22.56 -0.73 -14.99
C ASP A 100 21.85 -1.89 -14.27
N LEU A 101 21.60 -1.75 -12.96
CA LEU A 101 21.04 -2.79 -12.09
C LEU A 101 20.07 -2.21 -11.07
N VAL A 102 19.17 -3.05 -10.58
CA VAL A 102 18.15 -2.71 -9.57
C VAL A 102 18.24 -3.70 -8.41
N GLY A 103 18.23 -3.17 -7.18
CA GLY A 103 18.00 -3.94 -5.96
C GLY A 103 16.61 -3.61 -5.41
N PHE A 104 15.86 -4.64 -4.98
CA PHE A 104 14.53 -4.46 -4.38
C PHE A 104 14.59 -4.59 -2.86
N THR A 105 13.88 -3.70 -2.18
CA THR A 105 13.65 -3.75 -0.73
C THR A 105 12.15 -3.63 -0.44
N SER A 106 11.71 -3.88 0.80
CA SER A 106 10.29 -3.73 1.18
C SER A 106 9.92 -2.35 1.72
N GLY A 107 10.86 -1.40 1.81
CA GLY A 107 10.56 -0.05 2.27
C GLY A 107 11.79 0.86 2.28
N GLY A 108 11.58 2.15 1.98
CA GLY A 108 12.66 3.12 1.77
C GLY A 108 13.58 3.36 2.98
N THR A 109 13.17 3.03 4.21
CA THR A 109 14.06 3.09 5.37
C THR A 109 15.18 2.04 5.33
N MET A 110 15.07 1.01 4.48
CA MET A 110 16.13 0.02 4.27
C MET A 110 17.05 0.38 3.11
N GLU A 111 16.86 1.55 2.48
CA GLU A 111 17.65 2.07 1.36
C GLU A 111 18.62 3.19 1.79
N VAL A 112 18.75 3.42 3.10
CA VAL A 112 19.67 4.41 3.69
C VAL A 112 21.05 3.83 3.98
#